data_AF-A0A9X4HZ69-F1
#
_entry.id   AF-A0A9X4HZ69-F1
#
_cell.length_a   1.000
_cell.length_b   1.000
_cell.length_c   1.000
_cell.angle_alpha   90.00
_cell.angle_beta   90.00
_cell.angle_gamma   90.00
#
_symmetry.space_group_name_H-M   'P 1'
#
loop_
_entity.id
_entity.type
_entity.pdbx_description
1 polymer ?
#
loop_
_entity_poly.entity_id
_entity_poly.type
_entity_poly.pdbx_seq_one_letter_code
_entity_poly.pdbx_strand_id
1 'polypeptide(L)'
;MKAKGDQASATLRMPKELYSFIEGLADRLDLSRQETMLKLLEKGVEAAKNAMKLDDVAEATAEMDALPASKFHILNTNKRHSVLDHKRMFNEGCAAAFYHPWKLNIDCIQAGDIVFLYENGKGIVAYGKGTGVTETRIHGGFLDECHFQRLEGFEVLPKPISASEIKKNLQKNVVLSRNVGNARGPAAAGSYQEAGLRYRLKVMLPHR
;
A
#
# COMPACT_ATOMS: atom_id res chain seq x y z
N MET A 1 0.68 24.29 36.18
CA MET A 1 1.88 24.74 35.46
C MET A 1 1.82 24.16 34.05
N LYS A 2 1.63 24.96 33.00
CA LYS A 2 1.66 24.46 31.61
C LYS A 2 3.12 24.20 31.22
N ALA A 3 3.42 22.99 30.76
CA ALA A 3 4.73 22.62 30.27
C ALA A 3 5.16 23.56 29.14
N LYS A 4 6.34 24.17 29.26
CA LYS A 4 6.94 25.02 28.22
C LYS A 4 7.34 24.09 27.08
N GLY A 5 6.56 24.08 26.00
CA GLY A 5 6.87 23.34 24.79
C GLY A 5 8.19 23.83 24.18
N ASP A 6 8.89 22.93 23.52
CA ASP A 6 10.17 23.21 22.85
C ASP A 6 9.95 24.26 21.75
N GLN A 7 10.46 25.48 21.94
CA GLN A 7 10.26 26.61 21.02
C GLN A 7 11.53 26.88 20.22
N ALA A 8 11.43 26.87 18.89
CA ALA A 8 12.50 27.28 17.99
C ALA A 8 12.28 28.73 17.51
N SER A 9 13.37 29.50 17.38
CA SER A 9 13.37 30.86 16.85
C SER A 9 13.84 30.88 15.39
N ALA A 10 13.12 31.58 14.53
CA ALA A 10 13.47 31.76 13.12
C ALA A 10 13.30 33.22 12.70
N THR A 11 14.23 33.74 11.90
CA THR A 11 14.13 35.08 11.33
C THR A 11 13.58 34.99 9.91
N LEU A 12 12.52 35.76 9.62
CA LEU A 12 11.87 35.78 8.31
C LEU A 12 12.08 37.14 7.63
N ARG A 13 12.53 37.11 6.37
CA ARG A 13 12.47 38.27 5.48
C ARG A 13 11.23 38.15 4.60
N MET A 14 10.50 39.24 4.43
CA MET A 14 9.25 39.25 3.67
C MET A 14 9.09 40.54 2.85
N PRO A 15 8.25 40.52 1.80
CA PRO A 15 7.92 41.70 1.02
C PRO A 15 7.28 42.78 1.89
N LYS A 16 7.58 44.05 1.58
CA LYS A 16 7.09 45.21 2.34
C LYS A 16 5.56 45.25 2.41
N GLU A 17 4.87 44.92 1.33
CA GLU A 17 3.41 44.90 1.27
C GLU A 17 2.81 43.89 2.25
N LEU A 18 3.36 42.67 2.30
CA LEU A 18 2.92 41.63 3.22
C LEU A 18 3.19 42.02 4.67
N TYR A 19 4.35 42.63 4.92
CA TYR A 19 4.72 43.12 6.24
C TYR A 19 3.74 44.20 6.73
N SER A 20 3.45 45.20 5.91
CA SER A 20 2.49 46.27 6.23
C SER A 20 1.06 45.74 6.42
N PHE A 21 0.66 44.72 5.66
CA PHE A 21 -0.62 44.05 5.85
C PHE A 21 -0.72 43.38 7.22
N ILE A 22 0.35 42.68 7.66
CA ILE A 22 0.39 42.03 8.98
C ILE A 22 0.34 43.06 10.11
N GLU A 23 1.04 44.19 9.99
CA GLU A 23 0.95 45.28 10.98
C GLU A 23 -0.48 45.82 11.09
N GLY A 24 -1.11 46.15 9.96
CA GLY A 24 -2.50 46.63 9.97
C GLY A 24 -3.50 45.62 10.52
N LEU A 25 -3.23 44.32 10.38
CA LEU A 25 -4.02 43.25 11.00
C LEU A 25 -3.79 43.16 12.51
N ALA A 26 -2.53 43.24 12.95
CA ALA A 26 -2.15 43.20 14.35
C ALA A 26 -2.83 44.34 15.15
N ASP A 27 -2.81 45.56 14.60
CA ASP A 27 -3.46 46.73 15.18
C ASP A 27 -4.98 46.55 15.33
N ARG A 28 -5.62 45.97 14.32
CA ARG A 28 -7.09 45.72 14.34
C ARG A 28 -7.50 44.62 15.30
N LEU A 29 -6.62 43.65 15.52
CA LEU A 29 -6.89 42.48 16.36
C LEU A 29 -6.39 42.67 17.80
N ASP A 30 -5.74 43.80 18.10
CA ASP A 30 -5.09 44.08 19.38
C ASP A 30 -4.12 42.96 19.80
N LEU A 31 -3.33 42.48 18.83
CA LEU A 31 -2.33 41.43 19.01
C LEU A 31 -0.95 41.97 18.69
N SER A 32 0.10 41.36 19.25
CA SER A 32 1.45 41.66 18.78
C SER A 32 1.63 41.18 17.33
N ARG A 33 2.54 41.85 16.61
CA ARG A 33 2.96 41.43 15.26
C ARG A 33 3.42 39.97 15.24
N GLN A 34 4.15 39.54 16.27
CA GLN A 34 4.66 38.17 16.39
C GLN A 34 3.53 37.16 16.57
N GLU A 35 2.55 37.45 17.44
CA GLU A 35 1.38 36.59 17.65
C GLU A 35 0.48 36.52 16.42
N THR A 36 0.27 37.65 15.74
CA THR A 36 -0.50 37.69 14.49
C THR A 36 0.14 36.83 13.42
N MET A 37 1.46 36.94 13.24
CA MET A 37 2.22 36.11 12.31
C MET A 37 2.16 34.63 12.67
N LEU A 38 2.27 34.29 13.96
CA LEU A 38 2.16 32.91 14.43
C LEU A 38 0.78 32.32 14.09
N LYS A 39 -0.31 33.03 14.40
CA LYS A 39 -1.68 32.57 14.12
C LYS A 39 -1.94 32.38 12.62
N LEU A 40 -1.44 33.28 11.79
CA LEU A 40 -1.55 33.14 10.33
C LEU A 40 -0.79 31.91 9.82
N LEU A 41 0.42 31.67 10.34
CA LEU A 41 1.21 30.48 10.01
C LEU A 41 0.52 29.19 10.47
N GLU A 42 -0.02 29.15 11.69
CA GLU A 42 -0.78 28.00 12.20
C GLU A 42 -1.96 27.67 11.30
N LYS A 43 -2.73 28.68 10.88
CA LYS A 43 -3.85 28.50 9.95
C LYS A 43 -3.39 28.08 8.55
N GLY A 44 -2.27 28.60 8.08
CA GLY A 44 -1.65 28.16 6.82
C GLY A 44 -1.20 26.70 6.87
N VAL A 45 -0.63 26.26 7.99
CA VAL A 45 -0.25 24.85 8.21
C VAL A 45 -1.48 23.96 8.25
N GLU A 46 -2.54 24.36 8.95
CA GLU A 46 -3.82 23.61 8.99
C GLU A 46 -4.42 23.46 7.58
N ALA A 47 -4.48 24.55 6.81
CA ALA A 47 -4.93 24.52 5.42
C ALA A 47 -4.04 23.62 4.54
N ALA A 48 -2.73 23.65 4.74
CA ALA A 48 -1.79 22.80 4.01
C ALA A 48 -1.97 21.31 4.38
N LYS A 49 -2.14 20.98 5.66
CA LYS A 49 -2.42 19.61 6.13
C LYS A 49 -3.71 19.06 5.53
N ASN A 50 -4.77 19.86 5.55
CA ASN A 50 -6.06 19.50 4.98
C ASN A 50 -5.98 19.30 3.45
N ALA A 51 -5.28 20.18 2.74
CA ALA A 51 -5.08 20.05 1.30
C ALA A 51 -4.20 18.84 0.92
N MET A 52 -3.25 18.46 1.79
CA MET A 52 -2.34 17.33 1.59
C MET A 52 -2.90 15.99 2.09
N LYS A 53 -4.10 15.95 2.70
CA LYS A 53 -4.67 14.75 3.34
C LYS A 53 -3.71 14.05 4.30
N LEU A 54 -2.88 14.82 5.01
CA LEU A 54 -1.89 14.28 5.95
C LEU A 54 -2.55 13.67 7.19
N ASP A 55 -3.72 14.17 7.59
CA ASP A 55 -4.45 13.68 8.77
C ASP A 55 -5.16 12.33 8.49
N ASP A 56 -5.68 12.10 7.28
CA ASP A 56 -6.24 10.80 6.85
C ASP A 56 -5.19 9.68 6.93
N VAL A 57 -3.94 9.99 6.59
CA VAL A 57 -2.83 9.02 6.64
C VAL A 57 -2.44 8.76 8.09
N ALA A 58 -2.39 9.79 8.94
CA ALA A 58 -1.98 9.62 10.34
C ALA A 58 -3.00 8.81 11.16
N GLU A 59 -4.29 9.05 11.00
CA GLU A 59 -5.35 8.26 11.65
C GLU A 59 -5.39 6.83 11.11
N ALA A 60 -5.34 6.62 9.78
CA ALA A 60 -5.27 5.29 9.20
C ALA A 60 -4.00 4.51 9.59
N THR A 61 -2.87 5.21 9.77
CA THR A 61 -1.61 4.60 10.21
C THR A 61 -1.67 4.21 11.69
N ALA A 62 -2.27 5.04 12.53
CA ALA A 62 -2.45 4.74 13.95
C ALA A 62 -3.41 3.56 14.18
N GLU A 63 -4.46 3.43 13.38
CA GLU A 63 -5.35 2.25 13.39
C GLU A 63 -4.63 0.99 12.87
N MET A 64 -3.76 1.11 11.87
CA MET A 64 -2.93 0.02 11.36
C MET A 64 -1.87 -0.45 12.36
N ASP A 65 -1.23 0.46 13.10
CA ASP A 65 -0.17 0.13 14.07
C ASP A 65 -0.72 -0.50 15.36
N ALA A 66 -2.03 -0.34 15.64
CA ALA A 66 -2.71 -0.99 16.77
C ALA A 66 -3.18 -2.44 16.47
N LEU A 67 -3.18 -2.84 15.19
CA LEU A 67 -3.49 -4.21 14.79
C LEU A 67 -2.24 -5.10 14.95
N PRO A 68 -2.39 -6.39 15.32
CA PRO A 68 -1.26 -7.32 15.31
C PRO A 68 -0.61 -7.28 13.93
N ALA A 69 0.74 -7.30 13.88
CA ALA A 69 1.54 -7.08 12.67
C ALA A 69 1.08 -7.97 11.50
N SER A 70 0.13 -7.48 10.72
CA SER A 70 -0.51 -8.17 9.61
C SER A 70 0.39 -7.99 8.40
N LYS A 71 0.65 -9.06 7.65
CA LYS A 71 1.49 -8.95 6.45
C LYS A 71 0.65 -8.48 5.29
N PHE A 72 1.31 -7.77 4.37
CA PHE A 72 0.71 -7.36 3.10
C PHE A 72 1.20 -8.26 1.99
N HIS A 73 0.26 -8.74 1.17
CA HIS A 73 0.51 -9.56 -0.01
C HIS A 73 0.02 -8.84 -1.26
N ILE A 74 0.78 -8.94 -2.34
CA ILE A 74 0.34 -8.47 -3.67
C ILE A 74 0.30 -9.68 -4.58
N LEU A 75 -0.90 -10.00 -5.04
CA LEU A 75 -1.16 -11.22 -5.79
C LEU A 75 -1.66 -10.91 -7.20
N ASN A 76 -1.01 -11.48 -8.21
CA ASN A 76 -1.42 -11.31 -9.60
C ASN A 76 -2.72 -12.07 -9.88
N THR A 77 -3.68 -11.43 -10.53
CA THR A 77 -4.96 -12.04 -10.89
C THR A 77 -4.90 -13.02 -12.07
N ASN A 78 -3.70 -13.31 -12.58
CA ASN A 78 -3.45 -14.19 -13.71
C ASN A 78 -4.14 -13.78 -15.04
N LYS A 79 -4.72 -12.57 -15.13
CA LYS A 79 -5.51 -12.11 -16.28
C LYS A 79 -4.82 -12.26 -17.63
N ARG A 80 -3.50 -12.11 -17.66
CA ARG A 80 -2.69 -12.25 -18.88
C ARG A 80 -2.76 -13.66 -19.46
N HIS A 81 -2.85 -14.67 -18.60
CA HIS A 81 -2.88 -16.08 -19.00
C HIS A 81 -4.32 -16.61 -19.10
N SER A 82 -5.21 -16.15 -18.21
CA SER A 82 -6.60 -16.61 -18.17
C SER A 82 -7.52 -15.52 -17.65
N VAL A 83 -8.39 -15.03 -18.54
CA VAL A 83 -9.46 -14.08 -18.18
C VAL A 83 -10.51 -14.74 -17.30
N LEU A 84 -10.71 -16.06 -17.45
CA LEU A 84 -11.65 -16.83 -16.63
C LEU A 84 -11.20 -16.90 -15.18
N ASP A 85 -9.91 -17.18 -14.93
CA ASP A 85 -9.37 -17.21 -13.57
C ASP A 85 -9.41 -15.84 -12.92
N HIS A 86 -9.05 -14.80 -13.67
CA HIS A 86 -9.22 -13.41 -13.23
C HIS A 86 -10.66 -13.14 -12.82
N LYS A 87 -11.66 -13.43 -13.67
CA LYS A 87 -13.08 -13.21 -13.32
C LYS A 87 -13.52 -14.03 -12.11
N ARG A 88 -13.04 -15.26 -11.99
CA ARG A 88 -13.38 -16.15 -10.87
C ARG A 88 -12.92 -15.55 -9.54
N MET A 89 -11.70 -15.02 -9.47
CA MET A 89 -11.18 -14.37 -8.26
C MET A 89 -12.06 -13.20 -7.80
N PHE A 90 -12.64 -12.45 -8.74
CA PHE A 90 -13.55 -11.35 -8.41
C PHE A 90 -14.92 -11.84 -7.99
N ASN A 91 -15.49 -12.79 -8.73
CA ASN A 91 -16.82 -13.32 -8.45
C ASN A 91 -16.88 -14.07 -7.11
N GLU A 92 -15.81 -14.78 -6.77
CA GLU A 92 -15.70 -15.54 -5.52
C GLU A 92 -15.08 -14.72 -4.37
N GLY A 93 -14.58 -13.51 -4.65
CA GLY A 93 -13.87 -12.67 -3.67
C GLY A 93 -12.68 -13.40 -3.05
N CYS A 94 -11.79 -13.96 -3.88
CA CYS A 94 -10.73 -14.85 -3.42
C CYS A 94 -9.35 -14.51 -4.02
N ALA A 95 -8.32 -14.88 -3.26
CA ALA A 95 -6.95 -14.94 -3.72
C ALA A 95 -6.67 -16.37 -4.22
N ALA A 96 -6.17 -16.51 -5.45
CA ALA A 96 -5.93 -17.83 -6.06
C ALA A 96 -4.63 -17.81 -6.86
N ALA A 97 -3.94 -18.94 -6.84
CA ALA A 97 -2.79 -19.17 -7.70
C ALA A 97 -2.81 -20.59 -8.26
N PHE A 98 -2.19 -20.74 -9.41
CA PHE A 98 -2.29 -21.93 -10.26
C PHE A 98 -0.92 -22.49 -10.53
N TYR A 99 -0.82 -23.81 -10.52
CA TYR A 99 0.38 -24.58 -10.77
C TYR A 99 1.53 -24.36 -9.78
N HIS A 100 2.33 -25.40 -9.59
CA HIS A 100 3.56 -25.31 -8.80
C HIS A 100 4.63 -24.45 -9.52
N PRO A 101 5.43 -23.62 -8.80
CA PRO A 101 5.44 -23.41 -7.35
C PRO A 101 4.45 -22.35 -6.87
N TRP A 102 3.75 -21.68 -7.77
CA TRP A 102 3.05 -20.43 -7.48
C TRP A 102 1.82 -20.61 -6.60
N LYS A 103 1.13 -21.74 -6.72
CA LYS A 103 -0.03 -22.10 -5.88
C LYS A 103 0.31 -22.10 -4.38
N LEU A 104 1.54 -22.49 -4.01
CA LEU A 104 1.98 -22.57 -2.61
C LEU A 104 2.09 -21.20 -1.91
N ASN A 105 2.08 -20.09 -2.65
CA ASN A 105 2.07 -18.77 -2.02
C ASN A 105 0.75 -18.46 -1.31
N ILE A 106 -0.35 -19.11 -1.72
CA ILE A 106 -1.65 -18.97 -1.06
C ILE A 106 -1.57 -19.52 0.35
N ASP A 107 -0.88 -20.65 0.53
CA ASP A 107 -0.68 -21.31 1.82
C ASP A 107 0.05 -20.44 2.84
N CYS A 108 0.77 -19.41 2.36
CA CYS A 108 1.50 -18.47 3.21
C CYS A 108 0.62 -17.33 3.77
N ILE A 109 -0.60 -17.14 3.26
CA ILE A 109 -1.51 -16.08 3.67
C ILE A 109 -2.15 -16.48 5.01
N GLN A 110 -1.88 -15.69 6.05
CA GLN A 110 -2.40 -15.93 7.39
C GLN A 110 -3.71 -15.17 7.63
N ALA A 111 -4.43 -15.56 8.68
CA ALA A 111 -5.63 -14.85 9.10
C ALA A 111 -5.30 -13.39 9.45
N GLY A 112 -6.05 -12.45 8.87
CA GLY A 112 -5.86 -11.01 9.07
C GLY A 112 -4.85 -10.36 8.13
N ASP A 113 -4.05 -11.12 7.38
CA ASP A 113 -3.14 -10.56 6.36
C ASP A 113 -3.94 -9.80 5.29
N ILE A 114 -3.41 -8.69 4.79
CA ILE A 114 -4.07 -7.92 3.73
C ILE A 114 -3.57 -8.39 2.37
N VAL A 115 -4.48 -8.80 1.49
CA VAL A 115 -4.17 -9.26 0.14
C VAL A 115 -4.68 -8.27 -0.89
N PHE A 116 -3.77 -7.68 -1.67
CA PHE A 116 -4.09 -6.83 -2.80
C PHE A 116 -4.05 -7.63 -4.11
N LEU A 117 -5.14 -7.60 -4.86
CA LEU A 117 -5.20 -8.19 -6.20
C LEU A 117 -4.65 -7.21 -7.24
N TYR A 118 -3.63 -7.65 -7.97
CA TYR A 118 -2.93 -6.91 -9.01
C TYR A 118 -3.27 -7.44 -10.40
N GLU A 119 -3.69 -6.55 -11.28
CA GLU A 119 -3.91 -6.82 -12.69
C GLU A 119 -2.77 -6.22 -13.54
N ASN A 120 -2.16 -7.06 -14.38
CA ASN A 120 -1.09 -6.63 -15.28
C ASN A 120 -1.55 -5.48 -16.18
N GLY A 121 -0.78 -4.39 -16.22
CA GLY A 121 -1.08 -3.21 -17.04
C GLY A 121 -2.11 -2.26 -16.44
N LYS A 122 -2.73 -2.61 -15.30
CA LYS A 122 -3.76 -1.78 -14.66
C LYS A 122 -3.41 -1.37 -13.23
N GLY A 123 -2.84 -2.27 -12.43
CA GLY A 123 -2.46 -1.99 -11.04
C GLY A 123 -3.24 -2.82 -10.02
N ILE A 124 -3.31 -2.34 -8.78
CA ILE A 124 -4.16 -2.93 -7.74
C ILE A 124 -5.61 -2.61 -8.07
N VAL A 125 -6.45 -3.64 -8.10
CA VAL A 125 -7.84 -3.58 -8.58
C VAL A 125 -8.86 -4.02 -7.53
N ALA A 126 -8.43 -4.76 -6.52
CA ALA A 126 -9.26 -5.20 -5.40
C ALA A 126 -8.38 -5.55 -4.20
N TYR A 127 -8.99 -5.69 -3.03
CA TYR A 127 -8.30 -6.16 -1.82
C TYR A 127 -9.25 -6.87 -0.86
N GLY A 128 -8.70 -7.53 0.14
CA GLY A 128 -9.45 -8.11 1.26
C GLY A 128 -8.50 -8.75 2.28
N LYS A 129 -9.05 -9.26 3.39
CA LYS A 129 -8.28 -9.90 4.46
C LYS A 129 -8.21 -11.41 4.25
N GLY A 130 -7.04 -12.00 4.39
CA GLY A 130 -6.85 -13.44 4.37
C GLY A 130 -7.51 -14.11 5.56
N THR A 131 -8.09 -15.29 5.36
CA THR A 131 -8.71 -16.10 6.41
C THR A 131 -7.73 -17.04 7.11
N GLY A 132 -6.54 -17.25 6.54
CA GLY A 132 -5.60 -18.28 7.00
C GLY A 132 -5.96 -19.72 6.57
N VAL A 133 -7.12 -19.94 5.95
CA VAL A 133 -7.57 -21.26 5.48
C VAL A 133 -7.36 -21.37 3.97
N THR A 134 -6.56 -22.34 3.52
CA THR A 134 -6.36 -22.60 2.09
C THR A 134 -7.18 -23.80 1.63
N GLU A 135 -7.86 -23.64 0.50
CA GLU A 135 -8.61 -24.67 -0.20
C GLU A 135 -7.90 -25.02 -1.52
N THR A 136 -8.01 -26.27 -1.96
CA THR A 136 -7.48 -26.72 -3.25
C THR A 136 -8.60 -27.17 -4.18
N ARG A 137 -8.38 -27.06 -5.50
CA ARG A 137 -9.29 -27.58 -6.52
C ARG A 137 -8.58 -27.97 -7.81
N ILE A 138 -9.28 -28.75 -8.63
CA ILE A 138 -8.84 -29.12 -9.97
C ILE A 138 -8.70 -27.86 -10.84
N HIS A 139 -7.61 -27.79 -11.61
CA HIS A 139 -7.40 -26.77 -12.62
C HIS A 139 -6.73 -27.35 -13.87
N GLY A 140 -7.28 -27.06 -15.06
CA GLY A 140 -6.77 -27.60 -16.32
C GLY A 140 -6.79 -29.13 -16.42
N GLY A 141 -7.67 -29.81 -15.67
CA GLY A 141 -7.75 -31.28 -15.61
C GLY A 141 -6.82 -31.96 -14.60
N PHE A 142 -6.00 -31.19 -13.88
CA PHE A 142 -5.07 -31.71 -12.88
C PHE A 142 -5.55 -31.40 -11.45
N LEU A 143 -5.46 -32.40 -10.58
CA LEU A 143 -5.85 -32.30 -9.16
C LEU A 143 -4.94 -31.32 -8.41
N ASP A 144 -5.52 -30.57 -7.47
CA ASP A 144 -4.83 -29.63 -6.58
C ASP A 144 -3.96 -28.58 -7.28
N GLU A 145 -4.15 -28.32 -8.58
CA GLU A 145 -3.39 -27.31 -9.31
C GLU A 145 -3.90 -25.88 -9.13
N CYS A 146 -4.97 -25.68 -8.38
CA CYS A 146 -5.39 -24.37 -7.89
C CYS A 146 -5.46 -24.41 -6.37
N HIS A 147 -4.64 -23.57 -5.72
CA HIS A 147 -4.80 -23.23 -4.32
C HIS A 147 -5.50 -21.87 -4.26
N PHE A 148 -6.43 -21.70 -3.32
CA PHE A 148 -7.12 -20.44 -3.14
C PHE A 148 -7.59 -20.23 -1.70
N GLN A 149 -7.84 -18.97 -1.36
CA GLN A 149 -8.39 -18.55 -0.10
C GLN A 149 -9.43 -17.45 -0.33
N ARG A 150 -10.61 -17.58 0.26
CA ARG A 150 -11.61 -16.50 0.28
C ARG A 150 -11.08 -15.33 1.11
N LEU A 151 -11.41 -14.11 0.70
CA LEU A 151 -10.99 -12.90 1.41
C LEU A 151 -12.17 -12.30 2.16
N GLU A 152 -11.98 -12.01 3.44
CA GLU A 152 -12.95 -11.29 4.25
C GLU A 152 -12.95 -9.80 3.89
N GLY A 153 -14.14 -9.21 3.81
CA GLY A 153 -14.29 -7.80 3.44
C GLY A 153 -13.76 -7.51 2.03
N PHE A 154 -13.87 -8.46 1.09
CA PHE A 154 -13.41 -8.28 -0.27
C PHE A 154 -14.06 -7.07 -0.95
N GLU A 155 -13.24 -6.16 -1.45
CA GLU A 155 -13.69 -4.92 -2.09
C GLU A 155 -12.96 -4.71 -3.42
N VAL A 156 -13.74 -4.42 -4.46
CA VAL A 156 -13.23 -4.01 -5.77
C VAL A 156 -13.07 -2.50 -5.79
N LEU A 157 -11.88 -2.03 -6.15
CA LEU A 157 -11.59 -0.60 -6.16
C LEU A 157 -12.32 0.08 -7.33
N PRO A 158 -13.03 1.20 -7.10
CA PRO A 158 -13.70 1.94 -8.17
C PRO A 158 -12.71 2.52 -9.17
N LYS A 159 -11.51 2.88 -8.70
CA LYS A 159 -10.37 3.27 -9.52
C LYS A 159 -9.15 2.42 -9.17
N PRO A 160 -8.54 1.72 -10.13
CA PRO A 160 -7.31 0.98 -9.88
C PRO A 160 -6.16 1.88 -9.46
N ILE A 161 -5.30 1.37 -8.57
CA ILE A 161 -4.08 2.06 -8.16
C ILE A 161 -2.93 1.54 -9.02
N SER A 162 -2.44 2.38 -9.93
CA SER A 162 -1.40 2.02 -10.88
C SER A 162 -0.04 1.76 -10.20
N ALA A 163 0.85 1.02 -10.88
CA ALA A 163 2.20 0.77 -10.38
C ALA A 163 3.01 2.08 -10.19
N SER A 164 2.73 3.12 -10.98
CA SER A 164 3.35 4.44 -10.82
C SER A 164 2.83 5.16 -9.57
N GLU A 165 1.53 5.09 -9.27
CA GLU A 165 0.94 5.65 -8.05
C GLU A 165 1.48 4.95 -6.80
N ILE A 166 1.60 3.62 -6.81
CA ILE A 166 2.20 2.83 -5.71
C ILE A 166 3.64 3.30 -5.44
N LYS A 167 4.46 3.43 -6.49
CA LYS A 167 5.86 3.89 -6.37
C LYS A 167 5.98 5.33 -5.88
N LYS A 168 5.05 6.21 -6.23
CA LYS A 168 5.08 7.62 -5.82
C LYS A 168 4.74 7.79 -4.34
N ASN A 169 3.80 6.99 -3.83
CA ASN A 169 3.31 7.10 -2.46
C ASN A 169 4.20 6.38 -1.44
N LEU A 170 4.98 5.39 -1.89
CA LEU A 170 5.97 4.73 -1.06
C LEU A 170 7.32 5.48 -1.17
N GLN A 171 7.66 6.29 -0.15
CA GLN A 171 8.96 6.99 -0.05
C GLN A 171 10.17 6.05 0.12
N LYS A 172 9.97 4.74 -0.03
CA LYS A 172 10.98 3.70 -0.13
C LYS A 172 10.73 2.91 -1.40
N ASN A 173 11.80 2.49 -2.07
CA ASN A 173 11.73 1.63 -3.25
C ASN A 173 10.93 0.36 -2.96
N VAL A 174 9.62 0.38 -3.25
CA VAL A 174 8.78 -0.80 -3.16
C VAL A 174 8.96 -1.61 -4.43
N VAL A 175 9.61 -2.74 -4.24
CA VAL A 175 9.72 -3.79 -5.23
C VAL A 175 8.51 -4.70 -5.03
N LEU A 176 7.68 -4.82 -6.07
CA LEU A 176 6.55 -5.74 -6.11
C LEU A 176 7.09 -7.17 -6.32
N SER A 177 6.86 -8.07 -5.37
CA SER A 177 7.41 -9.44 -5.38
C SER A 177 6.88 -10.32 -6.51
N ARG A 178 7.74 -11.23 -7.00
CA ARG A 178 7.41 -12.39 -7.84
C ARG A 178 8.17 -13.64 -7.31
N ASN A 179 7.57 -14.79 -7.54
CA ASN A 179 7.73 -16.07 -6.84
C ASN A 179 9.12 -16.73 -6.92
N VAL A 180 9.54 -17.42 -5.84
CA VAL A 180 10.82 -18.15 -5.75
C VAL A 180 10.58 -19.65 -5.91
N GLY A 181 11.20 -20.27 -6.91
CA GLY A 181 11.39 -21.72 -6.99
C GLY A 181 12.86 -22.06 -6.73
N ASN A 182 13.14 -22.98 -5.82
CA ASN A 182 14.45 -23.60 -5.67
C ASN A 182 14.36 -25.01 -6.26
N ALA A 183 15.05 -25.26 -7.38
CA ALA A 183 15.03 -26.55 -8.06
C ALA A 183 16.27 -27.37 -7.70
N ARG A 184 16.06 -28.58 -7.18
CA ARG A 184 16.93 -29.75 -7.37
C ARG A 184 16.05 -30.99 -7.56
N GLY A 185 16.16 -31.63 -8.73
CA GLY A 185 15.52 -32.90 -9.07
C GLY A 185 15.13 -32.97 -10.56
N PRO A 186 15.61 -33.95 -11.35
CA PRO A 186 15.51 -33.92 -12.81
C PRO A 186 14.23 -34.60 -13.35
N ALA A 187 13.83 -34.12 -14.54
CA ALA A 187 12.99 -34.77 -15.56
C ALA A 187 11.49 -34.96 -15.29
N ALA A 188 10.65 -34.19 -15.99
CA ALA A 188 9.91 -34.67 -17.17
C ALA A 188 8.93 -33.63 -17.74
N ALA A 189 9.02 -33.42 -19.07
CA ALA A 189 7.99 -33.05 -20.06
C ALA A 189 6.93 -31.98 -19.70
N GLY A 190 6.76 -30.87 -20.40
CA GLY A 190 7.27 -30.37 -21.67
C GLY A 190 6.61 -29.01 -21.93
N SER A 191 7.26 -28.18 -22.76
CA SER A 191 6.81 -26.87 -23.26
C SER A 191 6.51 -25.77 -22.22
N TYR A 192 7.55 -25.10 -21.71
CA TYR A 192 7.51 -23.66 -21.45
C TYR A 192 8.88 -23.06 -21.78
N GLN A 193 9.09 -22.72 -23.05
CA GLN A 193 10.23 -21.91 -23.48
C GLN A 193 10.00 -20.44 -23.11
N GLU A 194 11.04 -19.88 -22.48
CA GLU A 194 11.52 -18.50 -22.56
C GLU A 194 10.59 -17.36 -22.13
N ALA A 195 10.86 -16.82 -20.93
CA ALA A 195 11.21 -15.39 -20.77
C ALA A 195 11.42 -15.01 -19.29
N GLY A 196 12.51 -14.28 -19.03
CA GLY A 196 12.51 -13.27 -17.96
C GLY A 196 13.12 -13.68 -16.62
N LEU A 197 14.43 -13.91 -16.64
CA LEU A 197 15.30 -14.00 -15.47
C LEU A 197 15.20 -12.78 -14.52
N ARG A 198 15.31 -13.08 -13.21
CA ARG A 198 15.81 -12.27 -12.06
C ARG A 198 14.79 -11.57 -11.15
N TYR A 199 15.28 -11.41 -9.90
CA TYR A 199 14.84 -10.60 -8.74
C TYR A 199 14.09 -11.33 -7.61
N ARG A 200 14.62 -11.17 -6.38
CA ARG A 200 14.17 -11.67 -5.07
C ARG A 200 13.98 -10.46 -4.15
N LEU A 201 12.88 -10.38 -3.39
CA LEU A 201 12.67 -9.34 -2.37
C LEU A 201 13.04 -9.87 -0.99
N LYS A 202 13.97 -9.20 -0.30
CA LYS A 202 14.27 -9.40 1.12
C LYS A 202 14.07 -8.05 1.80
N VAL A 203 13.05 -7.93 2.64
CA VAL A 203 12.91 -6.78 3.55
C VAL A 203 13.88 -7.04 4.70
N MET A 204 15.00 -6.33 4.70
CA MET A 204 15.97 -6.33 5.79
C MET A 204 15.78 -5.02 6.55
N LEU A 205 15.31 -5.12 7.79
CA LEU A 205 15.32 -4.00 8.73
C LEU A 205 16.78 -3.61 9.03
N PRO A 206 17.10 -2.31 9.16
CA PRO A 206 18.39 -1.92 9.74
C PRO A 206 18.37 -2.27 11.23
N HIS A 207 19.25 -3.16 11.68
CA HIS A 207 19.66 -3.17 13.07
C HIS A 207 20.55 -1.93 13.29
N ARG A 208 20.20 -1.14 14.31
CA ARG A 208 21.08 -0.14 14.89
C ARG A 208 22.33 -0.81 15.46
#